data_AF-A0A2G3JZ45-F1
#
_entry.id   AF-A0A2G3JZ45-F1
#
_cell.length_a   1.000
_cell.length_b   1.000
_cell.length_c   1.000
_cell.angle_alpha   90.00
_cell.angle_beta   90.00
_cell.angle_gamma   90.00
#
_symmetry.space_group_name_H-M   'P 1'
#
loop_
_entity.id
_entity.type
_entity.pdbx_description
1 polymer ?
#
loop_
_entity_poly.entity_id
_entity_poly.type
_entity_poly.pdbx_seq_one_letter_code
_entity_poly.pdbx_strand_id
1 'polypeptide(L)'
;AVESFLVRMVDGEPALLLDPSCKTLRKGFNGGYQLRKMQVAGEERYTEKPDKNRFSHPHDALQYVALGHLGNPGNDESKDRTKSRRAHGYKAE
;
A
#
# COMPACT_ATOMS: atom_id res chain seq x y z
N ALA A 1 -3.19 2.98 2.26
CA ALA A 1 -1.89 2.89 2.95
C ALA A 1 -0.94 1.95 2.22
N VAL A 2 -1.25 0.64 2.12
CA VAL A 2 -0.38 -0.34 1.45
C VAL A 2 -0.09 0.00 -0.02
N GLU A 3 -1.11 0.49 -0.75
CA GLU A 3 -0.97 0.94 -2.16
C GLU A 3 0.24 1.86 -2.39
N SER A 4 0.47 2.82 -1.49
CA SER A 4 1.57 3.78 -1.63
C SER A 4 2.96 3.12 -1.67
N PHE A 5 3.12 1.94 -1.06
CA PHE A 5 4.35 1.16 -1.10
C PHE A 5 4.42 0.23 -2.31
N LEU A 6 3.27 -0.14 -2.90
CA LEU A 6 3.22 -0.98 -4.09
C LEU A 6 3.60 -0.21 -5.36
N VAL A 7 3.28 1.09 -5.42
CA VAL A 7 3.52 1.93 -6.62
C VAL A 7 4.82 2.73 -6.54
N ARG A 8 5.46 2.81 -5.37
CA ARG A 8 6.65 3.62 -5.14
C ARG A 8 7.94 2.83 -5.39
N MET A 9 8.92 3.49 -5.99
CA MET A 9 10.30 3.01 -6.11
C MET A 9 11.21 3.78 -5.15
N VAL A 10 12.16 3.10 -4.52
CA VAL A 10 13.19 3.66 -3.62
C VAL A 10 14.53 3.14 -4.10
N ASP A 11 15.43 4.04 -4.51
CA ASP A 11 16.78 3.71 -4.98
C ASP A 11 16.81 2.64 -6.10
N GLY A 12 15.81 2.64 -6.98
CA GLY A 12 15.69 1.71 -8.10
C GLY A 12 14.97 0.40 -7.78
N GLU A 13 14.60 0.17 -6.51
CA GLU A 13 13.89 -1.03 -6.06
C GLU A 13 12.45 -0.72 -5.62
N PRO A 14 11.52 -1.69 -5.65
CA PRO A 14 10.18 -1.52 -5.13
C PRO A 14 10.19 -1.17 -3.63
N ALA A 15 9.31 -0.24 -3.23
CA ALA A 15 9.22 0.19 -1.82
C ALA A 15 8.60 -0.87 -0.88
N LEU A 16 8.06 -1.96 -1.42
CA LEU A 16 7.61 -3.13 -0.67
C LEU A 16 8.30 -4.39 -1.21
N LEU A 17 9.17 -4.98 -0.41
CA LEU A 17 9.77 -6.28 -0.69
C LEU A 17 9.04 -7.35 0.13
N LEU A 18 8.66 -8.44 -0.54
CA LEU A 18 7.96 -9.56 0.07
C LEU A 18 8.77 -10.83 -0.09
N ASP A 19 9.17 -11.43 1.03
CA ASP A 19 9.95 -12.67 1.02
C ASP A 19 9.17 -13.84 0.37
N PRO A 20 9.81 -14.70 -0.44
CA PRO A 20 9.15 -15.84 -1.08
C PRO A 20 8.44 -16.80 -0.12
N SER A 21 8.89 -16.89 1.14
CA SER A 21 8.30 -17.71 2.19
C SER A 21 6.94 -17.19 2.70
N CYS A 22 6.60 -15.92 2.42
CA CYS A 22 5.32 -15.29 2.77
C CYS A 22 4.17 -15.78 1.85
N LYS A 23 3.96 -17.10 1.77
CA LYS A 23 3.04 -17.78 0.84
C LYS A 23 1.61 -17.25 0.91
N THR A 24 1.11 -16.92 2.10
CA THR A 24 -0.25 -16.42 2.30
C THR A 24 -0.42 -15.00 1.76
N LEU A 25 0.52 -14.10 2.05
CA LEU A 25 0.49 -12.74 1.51
C LEU A 25 0.60 -12.74 -0.01
N ARG A 26 1.56 -13.50 -0.56
CA ARG A 26 1.72 -13.65 -2.03
C ARG A 26 0.45 -14.12 -2.72
N LYS A 27 -0.20 -15.16 -2.18
CA LYS A 27 -1.46 -15.68 -2.71
C LYS A 27 -2.62 -14.70 -2.55
N GLY A 28 -2.65 -13.92 -1.47
CA GLY A 28 -3.66 -12.90 -1.28
C GLY A 28 -3.53 -11.76 -2.30
N PHE A 29 -2.32 -11.25 -2.53
CA PHE A 29 -2.05 -10.25 -3.57
C PHE A 29 -2.40 -10.74 -4.99
N ASN A 30 -2.18 -12.02 -5.29
CA ASN A 30 -2.55 -12.62 -6.57
C ASN A 30 -4.05 -12.92 -6.74
N GLY A 31 -4.92 -12.43 -5.82
CA GLY A 31 -6.37 -12.55 -5.92
C GLY A 31 -7.05 -13.34 -4.80
N GLY A 32 -6.29 -13.87 -3.83
CA GLY A 32 -6.86 -14.49 -2.64
C GLY A 32 -7.54 -13.48 -1.70
N TYR A 33 -7.12 -12.21 -1.73
CA TYR A 33 -7.77 -11.11 -1.01
C TYR A 33 -8.47 -10.19 -2.03
N GLN A 34 -9.78 -10.36 -2.17
CA GLN A 34 -10.57 -9.70 -3.22
C GLN A 34 -11.98 -9.36 -2.72
N LEU A 35 -12.66 -8.45 -3.43
CA LEU A 35 -14.07 -8.17 -3.20
C LEU A 35 -14.91 -9.36 -3.68
N ARG A 36 -15.93 -9.73 -2.91
CA ARG A 36 -16.80 -10.86 -3.24
C ARG A 36 -17.88 -10.38 -4.22
N LYS A 37 -18.08 -11.12 -5.30
CA LYS A 37 -19.21 -10.89 -6.21
C LYS A 37 -20.54 -11.23 -5.51
N MET A 38 -21.49 -10.30 -5.55
CA MET A 38 -22.84 -10.48 -5.03
C MET A 38 -23.74 -11.11 -6.11
N GLN A 39 -24.54 -12.09 -5.72
CA GLN A 39 -25.51 -12.73 -6.61
C GLN A 39 -26.79 -11.89 -6.68
N VAL A 40 -26.73 -10.77 -7.39
CA VAL A 40 -27.90 -9.93 -7.67
C VAL A 40 -28.33 -10.14 -9.12
N ALA A 41 -29.62 -10.33 -9.36
CA ALA A 41 -30.13 -10.52 -10.72
C ALA A 41 -29.97 -9.22 -11.53
N GLY A 42 -29.32 -9.31 -12.70
CA GLY A 42 -29.24 -8.23 -13.69
C GLY A 42 -28.02 -7.31 -13.60
N GLU A 43 -27.22 -7.32 -12.53
CA GLU A 43 -26.05 -6.43 -12.39
C GLU A 43 -24.89 -7.12 -11.67
N GLU A 44 -23.66 -6.93 -12.15
CA GLU A 44 -22.46 -7.33 -11.44
C GLU A 44 -22.19 -6.38 -10.26
N ARG A 45 -22.61 -6.77 -9.06
CA ARG A 45 -22.28 -6.06 -7.83
C ARG A 45 -21.19 -6.78 -7.05
N TYR A 46 -20.36 -6.02 -6.36
CA TYR A 46 -19.32 -6.52 -5.45
C TYR A 46 -19.56 -5.98 -4.05
N THR A 47 -19.05 -6.69 -3.04
CA THR A 47 -19.07 -6.20 -1.66
C THR A 47 -18.17 -4.98 -1.51
N GLU A 48 -18.55 -4.04 -0.64
CA GLU A 48 -17.73 -2.86 -0.33
C GLU A 48 -16.41 -3.22 0.35
N LYS A 49 -16.42 -4.32 1.13
CA LYS A 49 -15.25 -4.83 1.82
C LYS A 49 -14.80 -6.15 1.21
N PRO A 50 -13.49 -6.43 1.20
CA PRO A 50 -12.98 -7.72 0.76
C PRO A 50 -13.51 -8.86 1.62
N ASP A 51 -13.60 -10.04 1.00
CA ASP A 51 -14.11 -11.23 1.67
C ASP A 51 -13.23 -11.63 2.86
N LYS A 52 -13.86 -12.03 3.97
CA LYS A 52 -13.12 -12.48 5.16
C LYS A 52 -12.73 -13.93 5.01
N ASN A 53 -11.44 -14.17 4.80
CA ASN A 53 -10.88 -15.48 4.56
C ASN A 53 -9.47 -15.61 5.18
N ARG A 54 -8.81 -16.75 4.91
CA ARG A 54 -7.44 -17.04 5.38
C ARG A 54 -6.37 -16.02 4.95
N PHE A 55 -6.64 -15.21 3.95
CA PHE A 55 -5.73 -14.18 3.43
C PHE A 55 -5.99 -12.81 4.06
N SER A 56 -7.20 -12.56 4.61
CA SER A 56 -7.57 -11.27 5.18
C SER A 56 -6.73 -10.92 6.40
N HIS A 57 -6.52 -11.85 7.34
CA HIS A 57 -5.79 -11.54 8.57
C HIS A 57 -4.35 -11.03 8.33
N PRO A 58 -3.53 -11.68 7.49
CA PRO A 58 -2.21 -11.14 7.17
C PRO A 58 -2.25 -9.81 6.39
N HIS A 59 -3.26 -9.59 5.54
CA HIS A 59 -3.39 -8.33 4.79
C HIS A 59 -3.80 -7.17 5.70
N ASP A 60 -4.70 -7.40 6.65
CA ASP A 60 -5.07 -6.40 7.66
C ASP A 60 -3.86 -6.06 8.53
N ALA A 61 -3.07 -7.05 8.94
CA ALA A 61 -1.82 -6.84 9.67
C ALA A 61 -0.83 -5.99 8.84
N LEU A 62 -0.64 -6.31 7.57
CA LEU A 62 0.20 -5.53 6.66
C LEU A 62 -0.31 -4.09 6.51
N GLN A 63 -1.63 -3.90 6.43
CA GLN A 63 -2.25 -2.58 6.38
C GLN A 63 -1.94 -1.76 7.64
N TYR A 64 -1.95 -2.37 8.83
CA TYR A 64 -1.55 -1.69 10.07
C TYR A 64 -0.07 -1.31 10.07
N VAL A 65 0.82 -2.19 9.59
CA VAL A 65 2.25 -1.86 9.45
C VAL A 65 2.45 -0.67 8.52
N ALA A 66 1.79 -0.67 7.36
CA ALA A 66 1.87 0.40 6.39
C ALA A 66 1.33 1.73 6.95
N LEU A 67 0.22 1.69 7.70
CA LEU A 67 -0.33 2.86 8.39
C LEU A 67 0.63 3.40 9.46
N GLY A 68 1.23 2.51 10.27
CA GLY A 68 2.22 2.90 11.27
C GLY A 68 3.45 3.55 10.66
N HIS A 69 3.91 3.06 9.50
CA HIS A 69 5.07 3.62 8.81
C HIS A 69 4.80 4.98 8.14
N LEU A 70 3.60 5.18 7.58
CA LEU A 70 3.22 6.47 6.98
C LEU A 70 2.98 7.57 8.02
N GLY A 71 2.81 7.20 9.30
CA GLY A 71 2.24 8.09 10.30
C GLY A 71 0.74 8.27 10.06
N ASN A 72 0.00 8.67 11.10
CA ASN A 72 -1.41 8.98 10.94
C ASN A 72 -1.55 10.17 9.97
N PRO A 73 -2.13 10.01 8.76
CA PRO A 73 -2.20 11.10 7.79
C PRO A 73 -3.05 12.29 8.27
N GLY A 74 -3.79 12.13 9.39
CA GLY A 74 -4.50 13.22 10.07
C GLY A 74 -3.67 14.05 11.06
N ASN A 75 -2.41 13.69 11.33
CA ASN A 75 -1.53 14.38 12.29
C ASN A 75 -0.26 14.96 11.64
N ASP A 76 -0.25 15.16 10.33
CA ASP A 76 0.93 15.68 9.64
C ASP A 76 1.11 17.20 9.84
N GLU A 77 1.75 17.58 10.96
CA GLU A 77 2.35 18.90 11.18
C GLU A 77 3.78 19.01 10.58
N SER A 78 4.12 18.27 9.52
CA SER A 78 5.44 18.41 8.90
C SER A 78 5.49 19.52 7.85
N LYS A 79 5.87 20.71 8.34
CA LYS A 79 6.29 21.88 7.57
C LYS A 79 7.24 21.51 6.43
N ASP A 80 6.88 21.96 5.23
CA ASP A 80 7.74 22.41 4.12
C ASP A 80 9.20 21.90 4.15
N ARG A 81 9.39 20.62 3.80
CA ARG A 81 10.72 20.04 3.53
C ARG A 81 11.17 20.24 2.08
N THR A 82 10.35 20.91 1.25
CA THR A 82 10.56 21.07 -0.20
C THR A 82 11.49 22.24 -0.53
N LYS A 83 11.68 23.21 0.38
CA LYS A 83 12.56 24.37 0.13
C LYS A 83 14.07 24.13 0.27
N SER A 84 14.54 23.11 0.99
CA SER A 84 15.96 22.97 1.31
C SER A 84 16.83 22.40 0.17
N ARG A 85 16.24 21.60 -0.75
CA ARG A 85 17.02 20.92 -1.82
C ARG A 85 17.35 21.81 -3.04
N ARG A 86 16.86 23.05 -3.10
CA ARG A 86 17.09 23.96 -4.25
C ARG A 86 18.26 24.94 -4.07
N ALA A 87 18.97 24.93 -2.94
CA ALA A 87 20.00 25.93 -2.65
C ALA A 87 21.46 25.42 -2.75
N HIS A 88 21.72 24.20 -3.24
CA HIS A 88 23.08 23.67 -3.41
C HIS A 88 23.31 23.13 -4.81
N GLY A 89 23.98 23.95 -5.63
CA GLY A 89 24.79 23.50 -6.75
C GLY A 89 24.21 23.82 -8.12
N TYR A 90 24.58 24.98 -8.67
CA TYR A 90 25.10 25.17 -10.02
C TYR A 90 25.88 26.49 -10.05
N LYS A 91 27.22 26.41 -9.94
CA LYS A 91 28.11 27.42 -10.54
C LYS A 91 28.46 26.88 -11.93
N ALA A 92 27.92 27.49 -12.97
CA ALA A 92 28.41 27.37 -14.32
C ALA A 92 29.19 28.65 -14.63
N GLU A 93 30.45 28.45 -15.01
CA GLU A 93 31.40 29.31 -15.74
C GLU A 93 31.22 30.84 -15.68
#